data_AF-A0A2V8QK93-F1
#
_entry.id   AF-A0A2V8QK93-F1
#
_cell.length_a   1.000
_cell.length_b   1.000
_cell.length_c   1.000
_cell.angle_alpha   90.00
_cell.angle_beta   90.00
_cell.angle_gamma   90.00
#
_symmetry.space_group_name_H-M   'P 1'
#
loop_
_entity.id
_entity.type
_entity.pdbx_description
1 polymer ?
#
loop_
_entity_poly.entity_id
_entity_poly.type
_entity_poly.pdbx_seq_one_letter_code
_entity_poly.pdbx_strand_id
1 'polypeptide(L)'
;LVLRVPHAGMFAFLDSNNLRFRLPSLYRLILKRGCRDAGYERGSEDVVWHHHFTRKELHELLGDGWQLEASRTGGLLLLPLSDFVLWPFYRLQRTSNALYRALHRIAELDIGWDYGKASFDMLMVLRRL
;
A
#
# COMPACT_ATOMS: atom_id res chain seq x y z
N LEU A 1 13.31 -1.58 15.86
CA LEU A 1 12.77 -1.95 14.53
C LEU A 1 11.67 -0.96 14.18
N VAL A 2 11.70 -0.38 12.98
CA VAL A 2 10.62 0.46 12.46
C VAL A 2 10.03 -0.25 11.25
N LEU A 3 8.73 -0.55 11.31
CA LEU A 3 8.00 -1.22 10.24
C LEU A 3 6.92 -0.30 9.71
N ARG A 4 6.85 -0.16 8.40
CA ARG A 4 5.72 0.46 7.71
C ARG A 4 5.17 -0.53 6.71
N VAL A 5 3.93 -0.94 6.88
CA VAL A 5 3.30 -1.96 6.05
C VAL A 5 1.85 -1.58 5.71
N PRO A 6 1.30 -2.10 4.61
CA PRO A 6 -0.13 -1.98 4.33
C PRO A 6 -0.95 -2.60 5.46
N HIS A 7 -1.93 -1.85 5.95
CA HIS A 7 -2.79 -2.29 7.02
C HIS A 7 -4.03 -3.00 6.46
N ALA A 8 -4.43 -4.10 7.09
CA ALA A 8 -5.66 -4.84 6.77
C ALA A 8 -6.93 -4.10 7.26
N GLY A 9 -7.02 -2.80 6.99
CA GLY A 9 -8.18 -2.00 7.32
C GLY A 9 -9.31 -2.13 6.31
N MET A 10 -10.35 -1.32 6.51
CA MET A 10 -11.62 -1.39 5.77
C MET A 10 -11.44 -1.34 4.24
N PHE A 11 -10.45 -0.60 3.75
CA PHE A 11 -10.22 -0.37 2.32
C PHE A 11 -9.12 -1.25 1.71
N ALA A 12 -8.56 -2.22 2.43
CA ALA A 12 -7.49 -3.10 1.92
C ALA A 12 -7.85 -3.80 0.59
N PHE A 13 -9.14 -3.96 0.29
CA PHE A 13 -9.61 -4.52 -0.97
C PHE A 13 -9.39 -3.63 -2.20
N LEU A 14 -9.15 -2.34 -2.01
CA LEU A 14 -8.85 -1.35 -3.05
C LEU A 14 -7.38 -1.29 -3.42
N ASP A 15 -6.55 -2.19 -2.88
CA ASP A 15 -5.14 -2.23 -3.26
C ASP A 15 -4.96 -2.52 -4.76
N SER A 16 -4.37 -1.54 -5.44
CA SER A 16 -4.14 -1.57 -6.87
C SER A 16 -3.18 -2.69 -7.30
N ASN A 17 -2.27 -3.12 -6.41
CA ASN A 17 -1.34 -4.21 -6.68
C ASN A 17 -2.06 -5.57 -6.71
N ASN A 18 -3.10 -5.71 -5.89
CA ASN A 18 -3.96 -6.90 -5.86
C ASN A 18 -5.09 -6.85 -6.91
N LEU A 19 -5.43 -5.68 -7.46
CA LEU A 19 -6.49 -5.54 -8.46
C LEU A 19 -6.25 -6.43 -9.69
N ARG A 20 -4.98 -6.63 -10.09
CA ARG A 20 -4.62 -7.52 -11.21
C ARG A 20 -5.13 -8.95 -11.04
N PHE A 21 -5.20 -9.43 -9.80
CA PHE A 21 -5.67 -10.77 -9.46
C PHE A 21 -7.17 -10.80 -9.21
N ARG A 22 -7.71 -9.76 -8.55
CA ARG A 22 -9.14 -9.69 -8.20
C ARG A 22 -10.03 -9.40 -9.39
N LEU A 23 -9.62 -8.46 -10.25
CA LEU A 23 -10.39 -7.96 -11.40
C LEU A 23 -9.46 -7.78 -12.61
N PRO A 24 -8.95 -8.86 -13.21
CA PRO A 24 -7.94 -8.79 -14.27
C PRO A 24 -8.39 -8.00 -15.51
N SER A 25 -9.68 -8.05 -15.86
CA SER A 25 -10.22 -7.26 -16.97
C SER A 25 -10.25 -5.77 -16.67
N LEU A 26 -10.62 -5.38 -15.45
CA LEU A 26 -10.61 -3.98 -15.02
C LEU A 26 -9.20 -3.43 -14.91
N TYR A 27 -8.27 -4.23 -14.37
CA TYR A 27 -6.85 -3.91 -14.31
C TYR A 27 -6.28 -3.63 -15.71
N ARG A 28 -6.55 -4.51 -16.68
CA ARG A 28 -6.11 -4.33 -18.08
C ARG A 28 -6.72 -3.09 -18.74
N LEU A 29 -7.97 -2.76 -18.41
CA LEU A 29 -8.66 -1.59 -18.94
C LEU A 29 -8.08 -0.27 -18.40
N ILE A 30 -7.93 -0.17 -17.08
CA ILE A 30 -7.58 1.08 -16.38
C ILE A 30 -6.06 1.28 -16.34
N LEU A 31 -5.32 0.27 -15.90
CA LEU A 31 -3.89 0.39 -15.63
C LEU A 31 -3.06 -0.03 -16.86
N LYS A 32 -3.57 -0.94 -17.70
CA LYS A 32 -2.84 -1.54 -18.84
C LYS A 32 -1.53 -2.22 -18.35
N ARG A 33 -0.81 -2.90 -19.24
CA ARG A 33 0.54 -3.38 -18.90
C ARG A 33 1.52 -2.21 -18.69
N GLY A 34 2.40 -2.31 -17.71
CA GLY A 34 3.45 -1.31 -17.43
C GLY A 34 4.43 -1.73 -16.33
N CYS A 35 5.19 -0.78 -15.77
CA CYS A 35 6.23 -1.04 -14.76
C CYS A 35 5.80 -1.87 -13.53
N ARG A 36 4.51 -1.93 -13.16
CA ARG A 36 3.98 -2.78 -12.08
C ARG A 36 3.99 -4.27 -12.42
N ASP A 37 4.05 -4.58 -13.71
CA ASP A 37 4.22 -5.94 -14.23
C ASP A 37 5.69 -6.28 -14.49
N ALA A 38 6.60 -5.29 -14.41
CA ALA A 38 8.03 -5.52 -14.57
C ALA A 38 8.55 -6.41 -13.44
N GLY A 39 9.10 -7.58 -13.79
CA GLY A 39 9.48 -8.63 -12.85
C GLY A 39 8.49 -9.80 -12.78
N TYR A 40 7.24 -9.62 -13.23
CA TYR A 40 6.23 -10.69 -13.30
C TYR A 40 6.22 -11.42 -14.65
N GLU A 41 6.90 -10.88 -15.66
CA GLU A 41 6.96 -11.47 -17.02
C GLU A 41 7.82 -12.73 -17.11
N ARG A 42 8.67 -13.03 -16.11
CA ARG A 42 9.61 -14.17 -16.11
C ARG A 42 9.33 -15.25 -15.07
N GLY A 43 8.33 -15.08 -14.19
CA GLY A 43 8.05 -16.05 -13.12
C GLY A 43 6.58 -16.43 -13.11
N SER A 44 6.28 -17.64 -13.57
CA SER A 44 4.95 -18.26 -13.46
C SER A 44 4.65 -18.82 -12.07
N GLU A 45 5.56 -18.71 -11.10
CA GLU A 45 5.48 -19.52 -9.87
C GLU A 45 5.11 -18.75 -8.61
N ASP A 46 5.37 -17.44 -8.50
CA ASP A 46 5.00 -16.69 -7.29
C ASP A 46 3.93 -15.65 -7.60
N VAL A 47 2.69 -15.97 -7.21
CA VAL A 47 1.67 -14.93 -6.98
C VAL A 47 2.17 -14.05 -5.84
N VAL A 48 2.86 -12.97 -6.16
CA VAL A 48 3.20 -11.94 -5.18
C VAL A 48 1.92 -11.18 -4.85
N TRP A 49 1.16 -11.75 -3.92
CA TRP A 49 0.02 -11.11 -3.30
C TRP A 49 0.54 -10.03 -2.36
N HIS A 50 0.07 -8.81 -2.57
CA HIS A 50 0.46 -7.72 -1.70
C HIS A 50 -0.35 -7.84 -0.41
N HIS A 51 0.24 -8.51 0.59
CA HIS A 51 -0.44 -8.85 1.82
C HIS A 51 -0.59 -7.60 2.71
N HIS A 52 -1.81 -7.39 3.20
CA HIS A 52 -2.12 -6.37 4.19
C HIS A 52 -2.16 -7.04 5.56
N PHE A 53 -1.41 -6.50 6.52
CA PHE A 53 -1.31 -7.09 7.85
C PHE A 53 -2.23 -6.38 8.84
N THR A 54 -2.83 -7.15 9.74
CA THR A 54 -3.38 -6.66 11.00
C THR A 54 -2.25 -6.45 12.02
N ARG A 55 -2.51 -5.64 13.04
CA ARG A 55 -1.60 -5.49 14.20
C ARG A 55 -1.31 -6.84 14.87
N LYS A 56 -2.33 -7.70 14.95
CA LYS A 56 -2.24 -9.01 15.58
C LYS A 56 -1.29 -9.93 14.81
N GLU A 57 -1.47 -10.03 13.49
CA GLU A 57 -0.59 -10.84 12.64
C GLU A 57 0.87 -10.37 12.71
N LEU A 58 1.12 -9.04 12.70
CA LEU A 58 2.49 -8.55 12.86
C LEU A 58 3.11 -8.91 14.21
N HIS A 59 2.33 -8.85 15.29
CA HIS A 59 2.83 -9.23 16.59
C HIS A 59 3.17 -10.73 16.65
N GLU A 60 2.29 -11.58 16.09
CA GLU A 60 2.53 -13.02 15.97
C GLU A 60 3.76 -13.34 15.11
N LEU A 61 3.97 -12.60 14.02
CA LEU A 61 5.14 -12.78 13.14
C LEU A 61 6.45 -12.34 13.79
N LEU A 62 6.42 -11.28 14.61
CA LEU A 62 7.60 -10.77 15.29
C LEU A 62 7.98 -11.61 16.52
N GLY A 63 6.99 -12.30 17.11
CA GLY A 63 7.14 -13.08 18.33
C GLY A 63 7.41 -12.23 19.57
N ASP A 64 7.67 -12.90 20.70
CA ASP A 64 7.72 -12.27 22.02
C ASP A 64 8.95 -11.40 22.29
N GLY A 65 9.94 -11.37 21.38
CA GLY A 65 11.20 -10.64 21.57
C GLY A 65 11.13 -9.12 21.38
N TRP A 66 9.93 -8.57 21.16
CA TRP A 66 9.72 -7.17 20.80
C TRP A 66 8.64 -6.52 21.66
N GLN A 67 8.93 -5.32 22.12
CA GLN A 67 7.97 -4.43 22.76
C GLN A 67 7.54 -3.33 21.79
N LEU A 68 6.23 -3.12 21.66
CA LEU A 68 5.69 -1.99 20.91
C LEU A 68 5.90 -0.69 21.69
N GLU A 69 6.67 0.24 21.12
CA GLU A 69 6.91 1.58 21.68
C GLU A 69 5.86 2.58 21.18
N ALA A 70 5.61 2.54 19.86
CA ALA A 70 4.63 3.41 19.23
C ALA A 70 3.98 2.71 18.04
N SER A 71 2.72 3.01 17.80
CA SER A 71 2.03 2.62 16.58
C SER A 71 1.25 3.80 16.04
N ARG A 72 1.26 3.96 14.73
CA ARG A 72 0.40 4.93 14.03
C ARG A 72 -0.25 4.24 12.85
N THR A 73 -1.48 4.61 12.60
CA THR A 73 -2.21 4.20 11.41
C THR A 73 -2.43 5.41 10.52
N GLY A 74 -2.51 5.21 9.22
CA GLY A 74 -2.48 6.31 8.25
C GLY A 74 -3.17 5.96 6.94
N GLY A 75 -3.71 6.97 6.27
CA GLY A 75 -4.37 6.81 4.97
C GLY A 75 -5.72 6.12 5.09
N LEU A 76 -6.73 6.61 4.41
CA LEU A 76 -8.06 6.02 4.40
C LEU A 76 -8.38 5.53 3.00
N LEU A 77 -9.13 6.35 2.26
CA LEU A 77 -9.59 6.05 0.91
C LEU A 77 -8.76 6.79 -0.14
N LEU A 78 -8.24 7.98 0.20
CA LEU A 78 -7.48 8.77 -0.76
C LEU A 78 -6.15 8.09 -1.08
N LEU A 79 -5.53 7.43 -0.10
CA LEU A 79 -4.30 6.68 -0.33
C LEU A 79 -4.46 5.60 -1.44
N PRO A 80 -5.35 4.60 -1.33
CA PRO A 80 -5.52 3.61 -2.41
C PRO A 80 -6.04 4.22 -3.72
N LEU A 81 -6.94 5.22 -3.66
CA LEU A 81 -7.44 5.87 -4.88
C LEU A 81 -6.36 6.67 -5.60
N SER A 82 -5.52 7.40 -4.86
CA SER A 82 -4.42 8.19 -5.43
C SER A 82 -3.47 7.29 -6.19
N ASP A 83 -3.22 6.08 -5.71
CA ASP A 83 -2.33 5.14 -6.38
C ASP A 83 -2.85 4.66 -7.75
N PHE A 84 -4.18 4.60 -7.95
CA PHE A 84 -4.77 4.41 -9.28
C PHE A 84 -4.61 5.64 -10.17
N VAL A 85 -4.85 6.84 -9.64
CA VAL A 85 -4.80 8.10 -10.41
C VAL A 85 -3.36 8.49 -10.76
N LEU A 86 -2.40 8.16 -9.90
CA LEU A 86 -0.97 8.44 -10.08
C LEU A 86 -0.32 7.47 -11.06
N TRP A 87 -0.90 6.29 -11.29
CA TRP A 87 -0.33 5.24 -12.14
C TRP A 87 0.10 5.72 -13.54
N PRO A 88 -0.73 6.46 -14.31
CA PRO A 88 -0.31 6.96 -15.62
C PRO A 88 0.95 7.83 -15.55
N PHE A 89 1.16 8.58 -14.46
CA PHE A 89 2.35 9.40 -14.27
C PHE A 89 3.58 8.54 -14.01
N TYR A 90 3.46 7.47 -13.21
CA TYR A 90 4.54 6.50 -13.02
C TYR A 90 4.90 5.80 -14.34
N ARG A 91 3.89 5.32 -15.07
CA ARG A 91 4.07 4.63 -16.36
C ARG A 91 4.77 5.50 -17.41
N LEU A 92 4.47 6.80 -17.42
CA LEU A 92 5.06 7.77 -18.36
C LEU A 92 6.31 8.46 -17.82
N GLN A 93 6.79 8.09 -16.62
CA GLN A 93 7.90 8.76 -15.92
C GLN A 93 7.71 10.28 -15.77
N ARG A 94 6.48 10.72 -15.54
CA ARG A 94 6.07 12.14 -15.41
C ARG A 94 5.84 12.56 -13.95
N THR A 95 6.67 12.08 -13.03
CA THR A 95 6.59 12.41 -11.60
C THR A 95 6.94 13.87 -11.30
N SER A 96 7.54 14.60 -12.24
CA SER A 96 7.77 16.05 -12.16
C SER A 96 6.53 16.90 -12.47
N ASN A 97 5.43 16.29 -12.91
CA ASN A 97 4.21 17.00 -13.27
C ASN A 97 3.56 17.69 -12.06
N ALA A 98 3.03 18.89 -12.24
CA ALA A 98 2.40 19.65 -11.15
C ALA A 98 1.17 18.95 -10.56
N LEU A 99 0.34 18.32 -11.39
CA LEU A 99 -0.82 17.54 -10.96
C LEU A 99 -0.39 16.30 -10.17
N TYR A 100 0.65 15.60 -10.61
CA TYR A 100 1.24 14.49 -9.85
C TYR A 100 1.65 14.96 -8.45
N ARG A 101 2.40 16.05 -8.35
CA ARG A 101 2.84 16.59 -7.05
C ARG A 101 1.68 17.01 -6.16
N ALA A 102 0.63 17.59 -6.73
CA ALA A 102 -0.57 17.98 -5.98
C ALA A 102 -1.30 16.74 -5.42
N LEU A 103 -1.55 15.74 -6.27
CA LEU A 103 -2.18 14.48 -5.87
C LEU A 103 -1.36 13.72 -4.82
N HIS A 104 -0.03 13.70 -4.98
CA HIS A 104 0.87 13.10 -4.01
C HIS A 104 0.79 13.79 -2.65
N ARG A 105 0.78 15.14 -2.61
CA ARG A 105 0.61 15.90 -1.37
C ARG A 105 -0.73 15.61 -0.69
N ILE A 106 -1.81 15.47 -1.45
CA ILE A 106 -3.13 15.10 -0.90
C ILE A 106 -3.06 13.71 -0.28
N ALA A 107 -2.41 12.73 -0.94
CA ALA A 107 -2.21 11.40 -0.38
C ALA A 107 -1.34 11.42 0.90
N GLU A 108 -0.31 12.26 0.95
CA GLU A 108 0.52 12.46 2.15
C GLU A 108 -0.28 13.04 3.32
N LEU A 109 -1.21 13.97 3.05
CA LEU A 109 -2.11 14.50 4.08
C LEU A 109 -3.03 13.42 4.63
N ASP A 110 -3.57 12.55 3.77
CA ASP A 110 -4.39 11.40 4.17
C ASP A 110 -3.57 10.41 5.02
N ILE A 111 -2.33 10.12 4.65
CA ILE A 111 -1.38 9.34 5.46
C ILE A 111 -1.16 9.99 6.84
N GLY A 112 -1.12 11.32 6.88
CA GLY A 112 -0.92 12.09 8.09
C GLY A 112 -2.05 11.99 9.11
N TRP A 113 -3.21 11.43 8.78
CA TRP A 113 -4.32 11.29 9.74
C TRP A 113 -4.45 9.87 10.25
N ASP A 114 -4.67 9.73 11.56
CA ASP A 114 -4.87 8.42 12.18
C ASP A 114 -6.33 7.99 12.09
N TYR A 115 -6.60 7.06 11.17
CA TYR A 115 -7.92 6.48 10.95
C TYR A 115 -8.13 5.14 11.70
N GLY A 116 -7.21 4.73 12.56
CA GLY A 116 -7.32 3.51 13.36
C GLY A 116 -7.57 2.27 12.49
N LYS A 117 -8.63 1.52 12.81
CA LYS A 117 -8.98 0.26 12.10
C LYS A 117 -9.35 0.46 10.63
N ALA A 118 -9.78 1.65 10.23
CA ALA A 118 -10.15 1.93 8.85
C ALA A 118 -8.94 2.26 7.96
N SER A 119 -7.76 2.46 8.56
CA SER A 119 -6.57 2.89 7.84
C SER A 119 -6.05 1.87 6.83
N PHE A 120 -5.42 2.38 5.79
CA PHE A 120 -4.83 1.58 4.71
C PHE A 120 -3.33 1.32 4.92
N ASP A 121 -2.67 2.08 5.79
CA ASP A 121 -1.26 1.99 6.12
C ASP A 121 -1.03 1.98 7.64
N MET A 122 0.03 1.32 8.08
CA MET A 122 0.40 1.22 9.49
C MET A 122 1.91 1.32 9.67
N LEU A 123 2.30 2.11 10.67
CA LEU A 123 3.65 2.26 11.15
C LEU A 123 3.75 1.72 12.59
N MET A 124 4.74 0.87 12.85
CA MET A 124 5.06 0.38 14.18
C MET A 124 6.53 0.65 14.49
N VAL A 125 6.79 1.20 15.67
CA VAL A 125 8.12 1.35 16.26
C VAL A 125 8.21 0.35 17.40
N LEU A 126 9.16 -0.57 17.29
CA LEU A 126 9.37 -1.64 18.25
C LEU A 126 10.78 -1.58 18.83
N ARG A 127 10.89 -1.84 20.12
CA ARG A 127 12.15 -2.03 20.85
C ARG A 127 12.37 -3.52 21.11
N ARG A 128 13.61 -3.97 21.00
CA ARG A 128 13.97 -5.34 21.36
C ARG A 128 13.99 -5.44 22.90
N LEU A 129 13.37 -6.50 23.43
CA LEU A 129 13.43 -6.81 24.86
C LEU A 129 14.86 -7.16 25.30
#